data_AF-A0A2J7ZNW0-F1
#
_entry.id   AF-A0A2J7ZNW0-F1
#
_cell.length_a   1.000
_cell.length_b   1.000
_cell.length_c   1.000
_cell.angle_alpha   90.00
_cell.angle_beta   90.00
_cell.angle_gamma   90.00
#
_symmetry.space_group_name_H-M   'P 1'
#
loop_
_entity.id
_entity.type
_entity.pdbx_description
1 polymer ?
#
loop_
_entity_poly.entity_id
_entity_poly.type
_entity_poly.pdbx_seq_one_letter_code
_entity_poly.pdbx_strand_id
1 'polypeptide(L)'
;MAQPINRGPYEAFAGHECSRALAIMKVEASECNDNLADCSEKQLKTLADWVAKFNSKYTVVGKLHTGEVPEEAYPLLPTSPLPPGLAATMLVVLLLTVVGAYILYLDMLGPPAENAHTEL
;
A
#
# COMPACT_ATOMS: atom_id res chain seq x y z
N MET A 1 14.73 18.33 10.29
CA MET A 1 15.46 17.33 9.49
C MET A 1 14.53 16.12 9.35
N ALA A 2 13.94 15.91 8.17
CA ALA A 2 13.02 14.80 7.97
C ALA A 2 13.80 13.47 7.98
N GLN A 3 13.30 12.48 8.72
CA GLN A 3 13.88 11.13 8.80
C GLN A 3 13.96 10.52 7.38
N PRO A 4 14.99 9.72 7.05
CA PRO A 4 15.02 8.98 5.80
C PRO A 4 13.90 7.94 5.85
N ILE A 5 12.80 8.22 5.16
CA ILE A 5 11.79 7.22 4.84
C ILE A 5 12.52 6.06 4.14
N ASN A 6 12.42 4.87 4.72
CA ASN A 6 13.11 3.68 4.24
C ASN A 6 12.42 3.21 2.95
N ARG A 7 12.73 3.90 1.85
CA ARG A 7 12.16 3.70 0.52
C ARG A 7 12.59 2.35 -0.05
N GLY A 8 11.68 1.64 -0.70
CA GLY A 8 12.00 0.36 -1.34
C GLY A 8 12.92 0.58 -2.54
N PRO A 9 13.75 -0.42 -2.94
CA PRO A 9 14.70 -0.25 -4.04
C PRO A 9 14.02 0.06 -5.37
N TYR A 10 12.75 -0.33 -5.55
CA TYR A 10 11.94 -0.12 -6.76
C TYR A 10 10.88 0.98 -6.60
N GLU A 11 11.02 1.85 -5.61
CA GLU A 11 10.03 2.89 -5.35
C GLU A 11 9.86 3.87 -6.51
N ALA A 12 10.92 4.10 -7.30
CA ALA A 12 10.87 4.93 -8.49
C ALA A 12 9.83 4.45 -9.52
N PHE A 13 9.44 3.16 -9.50
CA PHE A 13 8.47 2.59 -10.43
C PHE A 13 7.02 2.79 -9.99
N ALA A 14 6.77 3.18 -8.74
CA ALA A 14 5.41 3.29 -8.22
C ALA A 14 4.66 4.46 -8.89
N GLY A 15 3.59 4.14 -9.64
CA GLY A 15 2.73 5.14 -10.28
C GLY A 15 3.30 5.78 -11.55
N HIS A 16 4.43 5.28 -12.05
CA HIS A 16 5.08 5.80 -13.26
C HIS A 16 5.18 4.73 -14.35
N GLU A 17 5.25 5.19 -15.60
CA GLU A 17 5.70 4.35 -16.71
C GLU A 17 7.18 4.01 -16.48
N CYS A 18 7.56 2.73 -16.52
CA CYS A 18 8.91 2.28 -16.21
C CYS A 18 9.53 1.37 -17.29
N SER A 19 8.97 1.35 -18.51
CA SER A 19 9.45 0.47 -19.58
C SER A 19 10.89 0.77 -19.96
N ARG A 20 11.27 2.05 -20.09
CA ARG A 20 12.65 2.43 -20.37
C ARG A 20 13.59 1.99 -19.24
N ALA A 21 13.25 2.31 -18.00
CA ALA A 21 14.03 1.95 -16.82
C ALA A 21 14.30 0.44 -16.73
N LEU A 22 13.29 -0.39 -17.03
CA LEU A 22 13.41 -1.85 -17.10
C LEU A 22 14.27 -2.31 -18.29
N ALA A 23 14.16 -1.67 -19.45
CA ALA A 23 14.97 -1.99 -20.63
C ALA A 23 16.46 -1.75 -20.38
N ILE A 24 16.80 -0.65 -19.70
CA ILE A 24 18.19 -0.26 -19.40
C ILE A 24 18.70 -0.78 -18.04
N MET A 25 17.86 -1.49 -17.28
CA MET A 25 18.16 -2.01 -15.94
C MET A 25 18.55 -0.93 -14.91
N LYS A 26 17.92 0.25 -14.97
CA LYS A 26 18.10 1.32 -13.99
C LYS A 26 16.83 1.49 -13.15
N VAL A 27 17.00 1.93 -11.92
CA VAL A 27 15.91 2.10 -10.94
C VAL A 27 15.78 3.56 -10.51
N GLU A 28 16.10 4.47 -11.43
CA GLU A 28 16.04 5.92 -11.24
C GLU A 28 14.74 6.47 -11.79
N ALA A 29 14.15 7.44 -11.08
CA ALA A 29 12.92 8.10 -11.51
C ALA A 29 13.10 8.90 -12.82
N SER A 30 14.32 9.37 -13.09
CA SER A 30 14.70 10.06 -14.33
C SER A 30 14.51 9.20 -15.59
N GLU A 31 14.66 7.88 -15.44
CA GLU A 31 14.61 6.92 -16.54
C GLU A 31 13.24 6.22 -16.65
N CYS A 32 12.29 6.56 -15.77
CA CYS A 32 10.92 6.07 -15.79
C CYS A 32 10.09 6.90 -16.78
N ASN A 33 10.12 6.50 -18.05
CA ASN A 33 9.35 7.11 -19.12
C ASN A 33 9.12 6.14 -20.29
N ASP A 34 8.22 6.53 -21.19
CA ASP A 34 7.76 5.77 -22.35
C ASP A 34 8.69 5.84 -23.57
N ASN A 35 9.78 6.60 -23.49
CA ASN A 35 10.70 6.79 -24.61
C ASN A 35 11.66 5.59 -24.75
N LEU A 36 11.33 4.71 -25.69
CA LEU A 36 12.12 3.54 -26.08
C LEU A 36 12.91 3.75 -27.38
N ALA A 37 12.91 4.95 -27.97
CA ALA A 37 13.48 5.19 -29.30
C ALA A 37 15.01 5.01 -29.37
N ASP A 38 15.69 5.18 -28.24
CA ASP A 38 17.14 5.04 -28.09
C ASP A 38 17.56 3.67 -27.51
N CYS A 39 16.60 2.76 -27.28
CA CYS A 39 16.89 1.43 -26.76
C CYS A 39 17.43 0.52 -27.87
N SER A 40 18.55 -0.15 -27.60
CA SER A 40 19.08 -1.20 -28.48
C SER A 40 18.22 -2.47 -28.44
N GLU A 41 18.36 -3.32 -29.45
CA GLU A 41 17.65 -4.61 -29.54
C GLU A 41 17.86 -5.51 -28.30
N LYS A 42 19.05 -5.46 -27.69
CA LYS A 42 19.33 -6.18 -26.44
C LYS A 42 18.52 -5.65 -25.26
N GLN A 43 18.38 -4.33 -25.15
CA GLN A 43 17.60 -3.69 -24.08
C GLN A 43 16.10 -3.95 -24.27
N LEU A 44 15.61 -3.95 -25.51
CA LEU A 44 14.23 -4.33 -25.83
C LEU A 44 13.93 -5.79 -25.47
N LYS A 45 14.88 -6.70 -25.72
CA LYS A 45 14.73 -8.10 -25.28
C LYS A 45 14.65 -8.22 -23.76
N THR A 46 15.51 -7.50 -23.03
CA THR A 46 15.47 -7.41 -21.57
C THR A 46 14.10 -6.91 -21.09
N LEU A 47 13.55 -5.88 -21.73
CA LEU A 47 12.22 -5.37 -21.42
C LEU A 47 11.15 -6.44 -21.61
N ALA A 48 11.19 -7.18 -22.72
CA ALA A 48 10.24 -8.26 -22.98
C ALA A 48 10.30 -9.37 -21.91
N ASP A 49 11.51 -9.73 -21.47
CA ASP A 49 11.70 -10.70 -20.38
C ASP A 49 11.10 -10.20 -19.05
N TRP A 50 11.21 -8.90 -18.75
CA TRP A 50 10.56 -8.29 -17.60
C TRP A 50 9.05 -8.31 -17.72
N VAL A 51 8.50 -7.92 -18.88
CA VAL A 51 7.05 -7.96 -19.13
C VAL A 51 6.50 -9.37 -18.92
N ALA A 52 7.20 -10.41 -19.37
CA ALA A 52 6.81 -11.80 -19.11
C ALA A 52 6.78 -12.13 -17.61
N LYS A 53 7.79 -11.68 -16.84
CA LYS A 53 7.81 -11.85 -15.37
C LYS A 53 6.66 -11.11 -14.69
N PHE A 54 6.34 -9.90 -15.13
CA PHE A 54 5.21 -9.14 -14.61
C PHE A 54 3.89 -9.84 -14.90
N ASN A 55 3.68 -10.29 -16.14
CA ASN A 55 2.47 -11.01 -16.55
C ASN A 55 2.29 -12.34 -15.81
N SER A 56 3.39 -13.00 -15.40
CA SER A 56 3.32 -14.23 -14.62
C SER A 56 2.95 -14.01 -13.15
N LYS A 57 3.28 -12.85 -12.57
CA LYS A 57 3.12 -12.58 -11.13
C LYS A 57 1.96 -11.65 -10.80
N TYR A 58 1.60 -10.75 -11.72
CA TYR A 58 0.60 -9.71 -11.50
C TYR A 58 -0.43 -9.74 -12.63
N THR A 59 -1.70 -9.57 -12.27
CA THR A 59 -2.79 -9.43 -13.25
C THR A 59 -2.77 -8.02 -13.84
N VAL A 60 -2.96 -7.91 -15.15
CA VAL A 60 -3.05 -6.62 -15.84
C VAL A 60 -4.38 -5.95 -15.47
N VAL A 61 -4.31 -4.82 -14.77
CA VAL A 61 -5.50 -4.07 -14.30
C VAL A 61 -5.97 -2.98 -15.27
N GLY A 62 -5.20 -2.70 -16.33
CA GLY A 62 -5.51 -1.65 -17.30
C GLY A 62 -4.37 -1.41 -18.28
N LYS A 63 -4.50 -0.37 -19.11
CA LYS A 63 -3.47 0.09 -20.05
C LYS A 63 -3.19 1.57 -19.84
N LEU A 64 -1.92 1.95 -19.86
CA LEU A 64 -1.53 3.35 -19.83
C LEU A 64 -1.91 4.02 -21.16
N HIS A 65 -2.55 5.18 -21.10
CA HIS A 65 -2.92 5.96 -22.28
C HIS A 65 -1.89 7.08 -22.51
N THR A 66 -1.33 7.16 -23.72
CA THR A 66 -0.38 8.22 -24.15
C THR A 66 -1.13 9.48 -24.59
N GLY A 67 -2.01 10.02 -23.74
CA GLY A 67 -2.74 11.25 -24.03
C GLY A 67 -3.17 11.96 -22.76
N GLU A 68 -3.22 13.30 -22.80
CA GLU A 68 -3.96 14.07 -21.81
C GLU A 68 -5.41 13.56 -21.83
N VAL A 69 -5.77 12.78 -20.82
CA VAL A 69 -7.18 12.52 -20.52
C VAL A 69 -7.73 13.87 -20.09
N PRO A 70 -8.70 14.46 -20.82
CA PRO A 70 -9.35 15.69 -20.37
C PRO A 70 -9.79 15.49 -18.92
N GLU A 71 -9.52 16.45 -18.04
CA GLU A 71 -9.83 16.37 -16.60
C GLU A 71 -11.31 15.99 -16.32
N GLU A 72 -12.18 16.23 -17.30
CA GLU A 72 -13.60 15.88 -17.37
C GLU A 72 -13.90 14.36 -17.60
N ALA A 73 -12.92 13.57 -18.03
CA ALA A 73 -13.07 12.16 -18.41
C ALA A 73 -12.58 11.18 -17.33
N TYR A 74 -12.39 11.65 -16.10
CA TYR A 74 -12.44 10.79 -14.92
C TYR A 74 -13.90 10.75 -14.42
N PRO A 75 -14.81 9.90 -14.96
CA PRO A 75 -15.99 9.55 -14.20
C PRO A 75 -15.44 8.98 -12.90
N LEU A 76 -15.75 9.66 -11.79
CA LEU A 76 -15.34 9.35 -10.42
C LEU A 76 -14.92 7.90 -10.33
N LEU A 77 -13.59 7.65 -10.18
CA LEU A 77 -13.03 6.31 -10.01
C LEU A 77 -14.05 5.50 -9.22
N PRO A 78 -14.56 4.34 -9.71
CA PRO A 78 -15.40 3.51 -8.87
C PRO A 78 -14.56 3.31 -7.62
N THR A 79 -14.99 3.91 -6.51
CA THR A 79 -14.29 3.84 -5.24
C THR A 79 -14.07 2.36 -5.05
N SER A 80 -12.82 1.89 -5.22
CA SER A 80 -12.50 0.47 -5.13
C SER A 80 -13.21 0.02 -3.87
N PRO A 81 -14.18 -0.90 -3.94
CA PRO A 81 -15.01 -1.22 -2.79
C PRO A 81 -14.02 -1.56 -1.68
N LEU A 82 -13.99 -0.69 -0.67
CA LEU A 82 -13.09 -0.84 0.45
C LEU A 82 -13.23 -2.31 0.86
N PRO A 83 -12.14 -3.11 0.89
CA PRO A 83 -12.27 -4.52 1.16
C PRO A 83 -13.11 -4.64 2.43
N PRO A 84 -14.20 -5.42 2.42
CA PRO A 84 -15.19 -5.41 3.52
C PRO A 84 -14.54 -5.74 4.89
N GLY A 85 -13.33 -6.30 4.87
CA GLY A 85 -12.51 -6.51 6.05
C GLY A 85 -12.00 -5.23 6.73
N LEU A 86 -11.86 -4.09 6.05
CA LEU A 86 -11.23 -2.90 6.66
C LEU A 86 -12.17 -2.17 7.63
N ALA A 87 -13.47 -2.12 7.34
CA ALA A 87 -14.46 -1.61 8.29
C ALA A 87 -14.63 -2.56 9.49
N ALA A 88 -14.59 -3.88 9.23
CA ALA A 88 -14.67 -4.90 10.27
C ALA A 88 -13.43 -4.88 11.19
N THR A 89 -12.23 -4.70 10.65
CA THR A 89 -11.01 -4.60 11.48
C THR A 89 -11.01 -3.35 12.33
N MET A 90 -11.50 -2.22 11.82
CA MET A 90 -11.60 -0.97 12.61
C MET A 90 -12.58 -1.13 13.78
N LEU A 91 -13.71 -1.82 13.60
CA LEU A 91 -14.65 -2.13 14.69
C LEU A 91 -14.07 -3.12 15.71
N VAL A 92 -13.36 -4.15 15.24
CA VAL A 92 -12.71 -5.14 16.12
C VAL A 92 -11.61 -4.48 16.95
N VAL A 93 -10.77 -3.63 16.33
CA VAL A 93 -9.73 -2.89 17.05
C VAL A 93 -10.34 -1.93 18.07
N LEU A 94 -11.42 -1.22 17.72
CA LEU A 94 -12.15 -0.36 18.65
C LEU A 94 -12.74 -1.16 19.84
N LEU A 95 -13.30 -2.34 19.57
CA LEU A 95 -13.83 -3.21 20.62
C LEU A 95 -12.72 -3.74 21.53
N LEU A 96 -11.60 -4.20 20.96
CA LEU A 96 -10.48 -4.73 21.72
C LEU A 96 -9.83 -3.65 22.60
N THR A 97 -9.72 -2.40 22.13
CA THR A 97 -9.18 -1.31 22.93
C THR A 97 -10.10 -0.91 24.06
N VAL A 98 -11.42 -0.83 23.82
CA VAL A 98 -12.42 -0.53 24.87
C VAL A 98 -12.48 -1.64 25.92
N VAL A 99 -12.48 -2.90 25.50
CA VAL A 99 -12.49 -4.06 26.42
C VAL A 99 -11.20 -4.11 27.23
N GLY A 100 -10.04 -3.90 26.60
CA GLY A 100 -8.75 -3.85 27.29
C GLY A 100 -8.70 -2.73 28.34
N ALA A 101 -9.16 -1.52 27.98
CA ALA A 101 -9.24 -0.41 28.92
C ALA A 101 -10.20 -0.67 30.09
N TYR A 102 -11.33 -1.34 29.83
CA TYR A 102 -12.31 -1.68 30.87
C TYR A 102 -11.78 -2.74 31.85
N ILE A 103 -11.07 -3.76 31.37
CA ILE A 103 -10.43 -4.76 32.24
C ILE A 103 -9.39 -4.11 33.15
N LEU A 104 -8.55 -3.24 32.60
CA LEU A 104 -7.56 -2.48 33.39
C LEU A 104 -8.23 -1.54 34.40
N TYR A 105 -9.38 -0.97 34.05
CA TYR A 105 -10.17 -0.14 34.95
C TYR A 105 -10.75 -0.95 36.12
N LEU A 106 -11.28 -2.15 35.86
CA LEU A 106 -11.80 -3.03 36.90
C LEU A 106 -10.71 -3.53 37.85
N ASP A 107 -9.51 -3.83 37.34
CA ASP A 107 -8.37 -4.23 38.16
C ASP A 107 -7.87 -3.06 39.05
N MET A 108 -7.93 -1.82 38.54
CA MET A 108 -7.61 -0.61 39.32
C MET A 108 -8.63 -0.28 40.43
N LEU A 109 -9.85 -0.80 40.39
CA LEU A 109 -10.83 -0.53 41.44
C LEU A 109 -10.57 -1.31 42.73
N GLY A 110 -9.65 -2.30 42.69
CA GLY A 110 -9.31 -3.14 43.84
C GLY A 110 -10.50 -3.96 44.36
N PRO A 111 -10.27 -5.07 45.09
CA PRO A 111 -11.37 -5.76 45.75
C PRO A 111 -12.03 -4.82 46.78
N PRO A 112 -13.37 -4.83 46.90
CA PRO A 112 -14.03 -4.08 47.95
C PRO A 112 -13.48 -4.54 49.30
N ALA A 113 -13.11 -3.58 50.15
CA ALA A 113 -12.57 -3.87 51.47
C ALA A 113 -13.50 -4.84 52.20
N GLU A 114 -13.01 -6.05 52.48
CA GLU A 114 -13.71 -7.02 53.32
C GLU A 114 -13.86 -6.37 54.69
N ASN A 115 -15.06 -5.88 54.99
CA ASN A 115 -15.41 -5.27 56.26
C ASN A 115 -15.36 -6.34 57.37
N ALA A 116 -14.15 -6.58 57.86
CA ALA A 116 -13.82 -7.40 59.02
C ALA A 116 -14.21 -6.68 60.31
N HIS A 117 -15.51 -6.46 60.51
CA HIS A 117 -16.10 -6.12 61.80
C HIS A 117 -17.52 -6.67 61.82
N THR A 118 -17.69 -7.94 62.22
CA THR A 118 -18.77 -8.45 63.09
C THR A 118 -18.55 -9.95 63.23
N GLU A 119 -17.72 -10.36 64.19
CA GLU A 119 -17.92 -11.61 64.95
C GLU A 119 -17.49 -11.25 66.37
N LEU A 120 -18.43 -11.42 67.31
CA LEU A 120 -18.32 -11.15 68.75
C LEU A 120 -17.38 -12.15 69.45
#